data_AF-A0A9X3MUR1-F1
#
_entry.id   AF-A0A9X3MUR1-F1
#
_cell.length_a   1.000
_cell.length_b   1.000
_cell.length_c   1.000
_cell.angle_alpha   90.00
_cell.angle_beta   90.00
_cell.angle_gamma   90.00
#
_symmetry.space_group_name_H-M   'P 1'
#
loop_
_entity.id
_entity.type
_entity.pdbx_description
1 polymer ?
#
loop_
_entity_poly.entity_id
_entity_poly.type
_entity_poly.pdbx_seq_one_letter_code
_entity_poly.pdbx_strand_id
1 'polypeptide(L)'
;MRDTLTMAMAMIDLQRRRPGPRADELLERLQSSLAIEPPVPWNETGHARIPLGRERDDAREHLAELLNALGDDWSDHIAIL
;
A
#
# COMPACT_ATOMS: atom_id res chain seq x y z
N MET A 1 -27.37 21.61 -1.00
CA MET A 1 -26.01 21.68 -0.41
C MET A 1 -25.52 20.25 -0.42
N ARG A 2 -24.58 19.89 -1.29
CA ARG A 2 -24.10 18.51 -1.42
C ARG A 2 -23.23 18.23 -0.21
N ASP A 3 -23.67 17.35 0.67
CA ASP A 3 -22.83 16.73 1.69
C ASP A 3 -21.68 16.02 0.95
N THR A 4 -20.53 16.68 0.84
CA THR A 4 -19.26 15.98 0.70
C THR A 4 -19.05 15.30 2.05
N LEU A 5 -19.69 14.14 2.21
CA LEU A 5 -19.25 13.13 3.16
C LEU A 5 -17.82 12.84 2.72
N THR A 6 -16.85 13.52 3.34
CA THR A 6 -15.45 13.16 3.25
C THR A 6 -15.39 11.75 3.81
N MET A 7 -15.59 10.75 2.95
CA MET A 7 -15.33 9.36 3.29
C MET A 7 -13.92 9.37 3.84
N ALA A 8 -13.76 9.03 5.12
CA ALA A 8 -12.45 8.87 5.71
C ALA A 8 -11.72 7.83 4.86
N MET A 9 -10.78 8.28 4.03
CA MET A 9 -9.94 7.39 3.26
C MET A 9 -8.97 6.78 4.27
N ALA A 10 -9.09 5.48 4.48
CA ALA A 10 -8.16 4.76 5.34
C ALA A 10 -6.78 4.83 4.68
N MET A 11 -5.77 5.30 5.42
CA MET A 11 -4.39 5.30 4.96
C MET A 11 -3.68 4.14 5.63
N ILE A 12 -3.07 3.24 4.85
CA ILE A 12 -2.17 2.21 5.38
C ILE A 12 -0.74 2.63 5.11
N ASP A 13 0.11 2.50 6.12
CA ASP A 13 1.52 2.76 6.00
C ASP A 13 2.27 1.47 5.67
N LEU A 14 3.04 1.49 4.59
CA LEU A 14 3.95 0.43 4.22
C LEU A 14 5.36 0.87 4.59
N GLN A 15 6.13 -0.01 5.21
CA GLN A 15 7.53 0.22 5.51
C GLN A 15 8.41 -0.72 4.69
N ARG A 16 9.34 -0.15 3.93
CA ARG A 16 10.39 -0.88 3.24
C ARG A 16 11.40 -1.44 4.26
N ARG A 17 11.42 -2.76 4.44
CA ARG A 17 12.35 -3.48 5.33
C ARG A 17 13.76 -3.55 4.75
N ARG A 18 13.85 -3.84 3.45
CA ARG A 18 15.12 -3.94 2.72
C ARG A 18 15.08 -3.00 1.53
N PRO A 19 15.88 -1.92 1.52
CA PRO A 19 16.07 -1.09 0.34
C PRO A 19 16.56 -1.94 -0.84
N GLY A 20 15.91 -1.80 -1.99
CA GLY A 20 16.36 -2.46 -3.22
C GLY A 20 15.24 -2.67 -4.23
N PRO A 21 15.60 -3.13 -5.46
CA PRO A 21 14.69 -3.20 -6.60
C PRO A 21 13.43 -4.02 -6.33
N ARG A 22 13.54 -5.07 -5.52
CA ARG A 22 12.41 -5.94 -5.19
C ARG A 22 11.33 -5.23 -4.38
N ALA A 23 11.71 -4.39 -3.41
CA ALA A 23 10.74 -3.62 -2.64
C ALA A 23 10.05 -2.55 -3.51
N ASP A 24 10.79 -1.95 -4.44
CA ASP A 24 10.26 -0.96 -5.39
C ASP A 24 9.27 -1.62 -6.36
N GLU A 25 9.60 -2.81 -6.90
CA GLU A 25 8.71 -3.60 -7.77
C GLU A 25 7.42 -4.01 -7.04
N LEU A 26 7.53 -4.50 -5.80
CA LEU A 26 6.36 -4.89 -5.00
C LEU A 26 5.44 -3.69 -4.76
N LEU A 27 5.99 -2.52 -4.42
CA LEU A 27 5.21 -1.30 -4.22
C LEU A 27 4.55 -0.84 -5.53
N GLU A 28 5.27 -0.82 -6.65
CA GLU A 28 4.73 -0.43 -7.95
C GLU A 28 3.55 -1.32 -8.36
N ARG A 29 3.73 -2.64 -8.30
CA ARG A 29 2.68 -3.60 -8.68
C ARG A 29 1.48 -3.58 -7.76
N LEU A 30 1.71 -3.40 -6.45
CA LEU A 30 0.62 -3.24 -5.48
C LEU A 30 -0.25 -2.03 -5.83
N GLN A 31 0.38 -0.88 -6.09
CA GLN A 31 -0.33 0.35 -6.43
C GLN A 31 -1.05 0.27 -7.77
N SER A 32 -0.46 -0.43 -8.75
CA SER A 32 -1.12 -0.75 -10.02
C SER A 32 -2.38 -1.61 -9.79
N SER A 33 -2.29 -2.63 -8.92
CA SER A 33 -3.44 -3.49 -8.57
C SER A 33 -4.56 -2.73 -7.86
N LEU A 34 -4.21 -1.68 -7.13
CA LEU A 34 -5.15 -0.79 -6.43
C LEU A 34 -5.62 0.40 -7.28
N ALA A 35 -5.13 0.52 -8.52
CA ALA A 35 -5.39 1.66 -9.40
C ALA A 35 -5.11 3.03 -8.74
N ILE A 36 -4.00 3.12 -8.00
CA ILE A 36 -3.61 4.35 -7.30
C ILE A 36 -2.95 5.32 -8.28
N GLU A 37 -3.59 6.49 -8.44
CA GLU A 37 -3.10 7.59 -9.25
C GLU A 37 -3.21 8.93 -8.49
N PRO A 38 -2.10 9.69 -8.34
CA PRO A 38 -0.73 9.34 -8.74
C PRO A 38 -0.11 8.26 -7.85
N PRO A 39 0.89 7.49 -8.34
CA PRO A 39 1.61 6.52 -7.52
C PRO A 39 2.36 7.22 -6.38
N VAL A 40 2.32 6.60 -5.21
CA VAL A 40 2.97 7.00 -3.98
C VAL A 40 4.39 6.41 -3.95
N PRO A 41 5.44 7.25 -3.92
CA PRO A 41 6.81 6.77 -3.78
C PRO A 41 7.13 6.42 -2.32
N TRP A 42 8.21 5.66 -2.11
CA TRP A 42 8.87 5.61 -0.81
C TRP A 42 9.36 7.00 -0.41
N ASN A 43 9.11 7.40 0.83
CA ASN A 43 9.68 8.61 1.40
C ASN A 43 11.13 8.38 1.87
N GLU A 44 11.77 9.44 2.40
CA GLU A 44 13.16 9.42 2.87
C GLU A 44 13.42 8.39 3.99
N THR A 45 12.40 8.07 4.77
CA THR A 45 12.46 7.07 5.85
C THR A 45 12.14 5.64 5.37
N GLY A 46 11.81 5.47 4.08
CA GLY A 46 11.43 4.17 3.51
C GLY A 46 9.97 3.79 3.74
N HIS A 47 9.08 4.77 3.96
CA HIS A 47 7.65 4.55 4.14
C HIS A 47 6.84 5.01 2.93
N ALA A 48 5.76 4.30 2.61
CA ALA A 48 4.80 4.67 1.58
C ALA A 48 3.38 4.59 2.15
N ARG A 49 2.65 5.71 2.11
CA ARG A 49 1.28 5.81 2.65
C ARG A 49 0.27 5.58 1.55
N ILE A 50 -0.34 4.40 1.56
CA ILE A 50 -1.28 3.93 0.55
C ILE A 50 -2.69 4.38 0.93
N PRO A 51 -3.36 5.21 0.10
CA PRO A 51 -4.77 5.48 0.28
C PRO A 51 -5.58 4.26 -0.12
N LEU A 52 -6.35 3.72 0.82
CA LEU A 52 -7.35 2.72 0.55
C LEU A 52 -8.72 3.38 0.45
N GLY A 53 -9.42 3.09 -0.64
CA GLY A 53 -10.81 3.50 -0.79
C GLY A 53 -11.66 2.83 0.27
N ARG A 54 -12.49 3.62 0.97
CA ARG A 54 -13.37 3.28 2.12
C ARG A 54 -12.66 2.59 3.29
N GLU A 55 -13.22 2.73 4.49
CA GLU A 55 -12.83 1.88 5.62
C GLU A 55 -13.15 0.44 5.25
N ARG A 56 -12.10 -0.32 4.94
CA ARG A 56 -12.16 -1.76 4.85
C ARG A 56 -11.69 -2.30 6.19
N ASP A 57 -12.58 -2.91 6.95
CA ASP A 57 -12.23 -3.56 8.23
C ASP A 57 -11.13 -4.63 8.04
N ASP A 58 -10.95 -5.12 6.80
CA ASP A 58 -9.98 -6.12 6.34
C ASP A 58 -8.79 -5.53 5.55
N ALA A 59 -8.58 -4.21 5.58
CA ALA A 59 -7.63 -3.53 4.70
C ALA A 59 -6.20 -4.10 4.75
N ARG A 60 -5.73 -4.49 5.93
CA ARG A 60 -4.41 -5.12 6.12
C ARG A 60 -4.34 -6.51 5.49
N GLU A 61 -5.38 -7.32 5.68
CA GLU A 61 -5.46 -8.67 5.13
C GLU A 61 -5.54 -8.61 3.61
N HIS A 62 -6.38 -7.73 3.07
CA HIS A 62 -6.49 -7.51 1.63
C HIS A 62 -5.15 -7.10 0.99
N LEU A 63 -4.40 -6.18 1.62
CA LEU A 63 -3.06 -5.82 1.14
C LEU A 63 -2.08 -6.99 1.23
N ALA A 64 -2.14 -7.80 2.29
CA ALA A 64 -1.28 -8.98 2.43
C ALA A 64 -1.59 -10.04 1.36
N GLU A 65 -2.86 -10.24 1.00
CA GLU A 65 -3.27 -11.12 -0.09
C GLU A 65 -2.74 -10.64 -1.44
N LEU A 66 -2.87 -9.34 -1.74
CA LEU A 66 -2.33 -8.76 -2.97
C LEU A 66 -0.81 -8.91 -3.03
N LEU A 67 -0.10 -8.65 -1.93
CA LEU A 67 1.35 -8.82 -1.85
C LEU A 67 1.76 -10.30 -1.99
N ASN A 68 1.05 -11.23 -1.35
CA ASN A 68 1.27 -12.68 -1.51
C ASN A 68 1.13 -13.11 -2.98
N ALA A 69 0.18 -12.54 -3.73
CA ALA A 69 0.02 -12.84 -5.15
C ALA A 69 1.16 -12.31 -6.03
N LEU A 70 1.93 -11.32 -5.55
CA LEU A 70 3.09 -10.74 -6.25
C LEU A 70 4.42 -11.44 -5.91
N GLY A 71 4.45 -12.19 -4.81
CA GLY A 71 5.57 -13.03 -4.38
C GLY A 71 5.48 -13.34 -2.89
N ASP A 72 5.75 -14.58 -2.52
CA ASP A 72 5.77 -15.06 -1.14
C ASP A 72 6.89 -14.43 -0.29
N ASP A 73 7.92 -13.89 -0.96
CA ASP A 73 9.04 -13.16 -0.38
C ASP A 73 8.67 -11.74 0.10
N TRP A 74 7.46 -11.24 -0.18
CA TRP A 74 7.11 -9.84 0.07
C TRP A 74 7.39 -9.37 1.51
N SER A 75 7.18 -10.26 2.49
CA SER A 75 7.32 -9.93 3.90
C SER A 75 8.78 -9.71 4.34
N ASP A 76 9.76 -10.15 3.55
CA ASP A 76 11.17 -9.82 3.73
C ASP A 76 11.50 -8.40 3.27
N HIS A 77 10.65 -7.82 2.41
CA HIS A 77 10.88 -6.55 1.72
C HIS A 77 9.98 -5.42 2.21
N ILE A 78 8.72 -5.71 2.54
CA ILE A 78 7.70 -4.74 2.95
C ILE A 78 7.04 -5.21 4.24
N ALA A 79 6.86 -4.29 5.18
CA ALA A 79 5.96 -4.44 6.32
C ALA A 79 4.70 -3.61 6.08
N ILE A 80 3.54 -4.16 6.45
CA ILE A 80 2.30 -3.41 6.57
C ILE A 80 2.20 -2.95 8.03
N LEU A 81 2.05 -1.66 8.29
CA LEU A 81 1.97 -1.08 9.63
C LEU A 81 0.51 -0.87 10.04
#